data_AF-A0A2V9QDC4-F1
#
_entry.id   AF-A0A2V9QDC4-F1
#
_cell.length_a   1.000
_cell.length_b   1.000
_cell.length_c   1.000
_cell.angle_alpha   90.00
_cell.angle_beta   90.00
_cell.angle_gamma   90.00
#
_symmetry.space_group_name_H-M   'P 1'
#
loop_
_entity.id
_entity.type
_entity.pdbx_description
1 polymer ?
#
loop_
_entity_poly.entity_id
_entity_poly.type
_entity_poly.pdbx_seq_one_letter_code
_entity_poly.pdbx_strand_id
1 'polypeptide(L)'
;MMRIALLISVSIVVPAMVAAQQLTPGAEIPLTPPGYKMLRFDEDYSYLTNQVNRTDLFDPVKYIPLRQDDPLWYATIGGELRERYEGHYDPNFGIGGKGSDSYLLQRVTLLTDVHLGDRLRFFTEGISG
;
A
#
# COMPACT_ATOMS: atom_id res chain seq x y z
N MET A 1 -31.30 19.59 -0.41
CA MET A 1 -29.82 19.53 -0.47
C MET A 1 -29.34 18.53 0.56
N MET A 2 -29.08 17.29 0.13
CA MET A 2 -28.77 16.18 1.04
C MET A 2 -27.25 16.01 1.11
N ARG A 3 -26.65 16.42 2.23
CA ARG A 3 -25.22 16.21 2.53
C ARG A 3 -25.06 14.79 3.03
N ILE A 4 -24.58 13.89 2.19
CA ILE A 4 -24.21 12.53 2.58
C ILE A 4 -22.76 12.61 3.07
N ALA A 5 -22.55 12.59 4.38
CA ALA A 5 -21.24 12.44 4.99
C ALA A 5 -20.98 10.94 5.20
N LEU A 6 -20.05 10.37 4.44
CA LEU A 6 -19.59 9.00 4.64
C LEU A 6 -18.54 9.01 5.76
N LEU A 7 -18.93 8.61 6.96
CA LEU A 7 -18.02 8.35 8.07
C LEU A 7 -17.37 6.98 7.86
N ILE A 8 -16.10 6.95 7.45
CA ILE A 8 -15.29 5.73 7.47
C ILE A 8 -14.75 5.58 8.89
N SER A 9 -15.42 4.74 9.69
CA SER A 9 -14.92 4.36 11.01
C SER A 9 -13.74 3.40 10.85
N VAL A 10 -12.53 3.87 11.13
CA VAL A 10 -11.33 3.02 11.21
C VAL A 10 -11.30 2.40 12.61
N SER A 11 -11.64 1.12 12.72
CA SER A 11 -11.42 0.35 13.93
C SER A 11 -9.93 0.02 14.06
N ILE A 12 -9.26 0.61 15.05
CA ILE A 12 -7.87 0.28 15.40
C ILE A 12 -7.89 -1.09 16.07
N VAL A 13 -7.48 -2.13 15.34
CA VAL A 13 -7.19 -3.45 15.92
C VAL A 13 -5.72 -3.44 16.32
N VAL A 14 -5.46 -3.49 17.63
CA VAL A 14 -4.11 -3.67 18.18
C VAL A 14 -3.83 -5.18 18.25
N PRO A 15 -2.94 -5.76 17.41
CA PRO A 15 -2.55 -7.14 17.61
C PRO A 15 -1.61 -7.23 18.82
N ALA A 16 -1.90 -8.18 19.70
CA ALA A 16 -1.08 -8.51 20.84
C ALA A 16 0.31 -8.99 20.38
N MET A 17 1.36 -8.31 20.87
CA MET A 17 2.76 -8.72 20.69
C MET A 17 3.01 -10.06 21.37
N VAL A 18 3.29 -11.10 20.58
CA VAL A 18 3.92 -12.33 21.07
C VAL A 18 5.42 -12.21 20.85
N ALA A 19 6.18 -12.44 21.91
CA ALA A 19 7.62 -12.24 21.97
C ALA A 19 8.42 -13.36 21.27
N ALA A 20 9.43 -12.90 20.50
CA ALA A 20 10.76 -13.44 20.24
C ALA A 20 10.95 -14.88 19.70
N GLN A 21 11.53 -14.97 18.49
CA GLN A 21 12.63 -15.90 18.17
C GLN A 21 13.69 -15.23 17.28
N GLN A 22 14.96 -15.61 17.49
CA GLN A 22 16.18 -14.90 17.12
C GLN A 22 16.72 -15.24 15.71
N LEU A 23 17.13 -14.17 15.01
CA LEU A 23 18.32 -13.95 14.15
C LEU A 23 18.68 -14.92 13.00
N THR A 24 18.85 -14.34 11.80
CA THR A 24 19.81 -14.81 10.79
C THR A 24 20.95 -13.79 10.65
N PRO A 25 22.24 -14.18 10.81
CA PRO A 25 23.37 -13.28 10.61
C PRO A 25 23.79 -13.27 9.13
N GLY A 26 23.97 -12.08 8.53
CA GLY A 26 24.75 -11.96 7.28
C GLY A 26 24.33 -10.90 6.27
N ALA A 27 23.12 -10.32 6.37
CA ALA A 27 22.76 -9.15 5.57
C ALA A 27 22.97 -7.90 6.43
N GLU A 28 23.72 -6.91 5.93
CA GLU A 28 23.72 -5.57 6.54
C GLU A 28 22.30 -5.02 6.44
N ILE A 29 21.57 -5.05 7.56
CA ILE A 29 20.18 -4.67 7.63
C ILE A 29 20.14 -3.14 7.65
N PRO A 30 19.55 -2.47 6.64
CA PRO A 30 19.43 -1.03 6.67
C PRO A 30 18.66 -0.61 7.93
N LEU A 31 19.28 0.24 8.76
CA LEU A 31 18.64 0.82 9.96
C LEU A 31 17.43 1.71 9.62
N THR A 32 17.20 1.98 8.34
CA THR A 32 16.11 2.81 7.83
C THR A 32 15.34 2.01 6.79
N PRO A 33 14.00 1.97 6.88
CA PRO A 33 13.17 1.36 5.85
C PRO A 33 13.52 1.93 4.47
N PRO A 34 13.56 1.09 3.42
CA PRO A 34 13.77 1.58 2.07
C PRO A 34 12.62 2.53 1.69
N GLY A 35 12.95 3.61 0.98
CA GLY A 35 11.94 4.51 0.45
C GLY A 35 11.05 3.81 -0.58
N TYR A 36 9.82 4.32 -0.74
CA TYR A 36 8.90 3.85 -1.77
C TYR A 36 9.54 3.96 -3.17
N LYS A 37 9.42 2.88 -3.95
CA LYS A 37 9.98 2.82 -5.31
C LYS A 37 8.95 3.29 -6.32
N MET A 38 9.39 3.69 -7.51
CA MET A 38 8.47 4.09 -8.59
C MET A 38 7.43 2.99 -8.87
N LEU A 39 7.90 1.75 -9.02
CA LEU A 39 7.06 0.60 -9.32
C LEU A 39 6.88 -0.25 -8.05
N ARG A 40 5.62 -0.58 -7.71
CA ARG A 40 5.32 -1.34 -6.49
C ARG A 40 5.85 -2.77 -6.53
N PHE A 41 5.94 -3.36 -7.72
CA PHE A 41 6.56 -4.69 -7.88
C PHE A 41 8.08 -4.69 -7.64
N ASP A 42 8.76 -3.54 -7.67
CA ASP A 42 10.18 -3.50 -7.34
C ASP A 42 10.41 -3.48 -5.82
N GLU A 43 9.38 -3.22 -5.02
CA GLU A 43 9.48 -3.17 -3.57
C GLU A 43 9.72 -4.58 -3.00
N ASP A 44 10.55 -4.64 -1.95
CA ASP A 44 10.90 -5.86 -1.23
C ASP A 44 10.82 -5.59 0.27
N TYR A 45 9.92 -6.31 0.93
CA TYR A 45 9.62 -6.17 2.35
C TYR A 45 10.22 -7.30 3.20
N SER A 46 11.14 -8.11 2.64
CA SER A 46 11.84 -9.18 3.37
C SER A 46 12.61 -8.67 4.60
N TYR A 47 13.01 -7.39 4.65
CA TYR A 47 13.63 -6.81 5.84
C TYR A 47 12.70 -6.83 7.07
N LEU A 48 11.37 -6.88 6.87
CA LEU A 48 10.38 -7.01 7.94
C LEU A 48 10.32 -8.44 8.52
N THR A 49 11.03 -9.41 7.96
CA THR A 49 11.31 -10.68 8.65
C THR A 49 11.93 -10.44 10.02
N ASN A 50 12.78 -9.43 10.16
CA ASN A 50 13.32 -9.03 11.45
C ASN A 50 12.29 -8.19 12.23
N GLN A 51 11.83 -8.70 13.38
CA GLN A 51 10.85 -8.04 14.23
C GLN A 51 11.29 -6.63 14.67
N VAL A 52 12.59 -6.37 14.82
CA VAL A 52 13.12 -5.06 15.22
C VAL A 52 12.82 -3.98 14.18
N ASN A 53 12.64 -4.37 12.92
CA ASN A 53 12.34 -3.45 11.83
C ASN A 53 10.86 -3.10 11.71
N ARG A 54 9.98 -3.79 12.45
CA ARG A 54 8.51 -3.60 12.40
C ARG A 54 8.09 -2.43 13.27
N THR A 55 8.38 -1.22 12.82
CA THR A 55 8.16 0.02 13.57
C THR A 55 7.06 0.92 12.97
N ASP A 56 6.68 0.69 11.71
CA ASP A 56 5.62 1.43 11.02
C ASP A 56 4.23 0.81 11.28
N LEU A 57 3.20 1.67 11.27
CA LEU A 57 1.79 1.31 11.33
C LEU A 57 1.39 0.32 10.23
N PHE A 58 2.00 0.40 9.05
CA PHE A 58 1.66 -0.44 7.91
C PHE A 58 2.49 -1.73 7.80
N ASP A 59 3.49 -1.93 8.64
CA ASP A 59 4.32 -3.15 8.61
C ASP A 59 3.51 -4.45 8.71
N PRO A 60 2.42 -4.55 9.51
CA PRO A 60 1.59 -5.75 9.56
C PRO A 60 0.90 -6.12 8.24
N VAL A 61 0.63 -5.14 7.37
CA VAL A 61 0.05 -5.41 6.04
C VAL A 61 1.12 -5.53 4.96
N LYS A 62 2.31 -4.95 5.19
CA LYS A 62 3.47 -5.10 4.32
C LYS A 62 4.16 -6.45 4.48
N TYR A 63 4.06 -7.08 5.65
CA TYR A 63 4.57 -8.43 5.91
C TYR A 63 3.54 -9.27 6.67
N ILE A 64 2.86 -10.16 5.95
CA ILE A 64 1.94 -11.15 6.49
C ILE A 64 2.61 -12.53 6.36
N PRO A 65 3.14 -13.12 7.43
CA PRO A 65 3.80 -14.43 7.34
C PRO A 65 2.80 -15.52 6.93
N LEU A 66 3.15 -16.30 5.91
CA LEU A 66 2.35 -17.43 5.43
C LEU A 66 2.77 -18.76 6.07
N ARG A 67 3.98 -18.81 6.61
CA ARG A 67 4.53 -19.95 7.37
C ARG A 67 5.26 -19.46 8.61
N GLN A 68 5.31 -20.31 9.64
CA GLN A 68 6.03 -20.02 10.90
C GLN A 68 7.50 -20.44 10.84
N ASP A 69 7.82 -21.45 10.04
CA ASP A 69 9.14 -22.07 9.95
C ASP A 69 10.01 -21.48 8.84
N ASP A 70 9.42 -20.72 7.92
CA ASP A 70 10.12 -20.08 6.80
C ASP A 70 9.68 -18.61 6.66
N PRO A 71 10.52 -17.65 7.09
CA PRO A 71 10.17 -16.24 7.05
C PRO A 71 10.19 -15.63 5.65
N LEU A 72 10.71 -16.34 4.64
CA LEU A 72 10.64 -15.91 3.24
C LEU A 72 9.27 -16.23 2.61
N TRP A 73 8.38 -16.90 3.35
CA TRP A 73 6.99 -17.08 2.95
C TRP A 73 6.13 -16.00 3.57
N TYR A 74 5.80 -14.98 2.79
CA TYR A 74 5.00 -13.86 3.25
C TYR A 74 4.15 -13.27 2.11
N ALA A 75 3.11 -12.55 2.50
CA ALA A 75 2.32 -11.73 1.59
C ALA A 75 2.39 -10.25 1.99
N THR A 76 2.29 -9.39 1.00
CA THR A 76 2.19 -7.94 1.13
C THR A 76 0.88 -7.51 0.51
N ILE A 77 0.11 -6.69 1.23
CA ILE A 77 -1.07 -6.01 0.73
C ILE A 77 -0.81 -4.51 0.78
N GLY A 78 -1.27 -3.79 -0.25
CA GLY A 78 -1.11 -2.35 -0.31
C GLY A 78 -2.05 -1.69 -1.31
N GLY A 79 -1.87 -0.39 -1.49
CA GLY A 79 -2.62 0.36 -2.46
C GLY A 79 -2.25 1.85 -2.49
N GLU A 80 -2.87 2.56 -3.41
CA GLU A 80 -2.80 4.02 -3.55
C GLU A 80 -4.23 4.56 -3.64
N LEU A 81 -4.53 5.62 -2.89
CA LEU A 81 -5.71 6.45 -3.09
C LEU A 81 -5.25 7.79 -3.63
N ARG A 82 -5.75 8.15 -4.81
CA ARG A 82 -5.45 9.43 -5.44
C ARG A 82 -6.74 10.20 -5.71
N GLU A 83 -6.81 11.39 -5.15
CA GLU A 83 -7.88 12.35 -5.43
C GLU A 83 -7.35 13.47 -6.32
N ARG A 84 -8.19 13.96 -7.23
CA ARG A 84 -7.86 15.12 -8.06
C ARG A 84 -9.10 15.95 -8.34
N TYR A 85 -9.08 17.20 -7.92
CA TYR A 85 -10.07 18.19 -8.31
C TYR A 85 -9.65 18.84 -9.62
N GLU A 86 -10.54 18.88 -10.61
CA GLU A 86 -10.31 19.54 -11.89
C GLU A 86 -11.45 20.53 -12.16
N GLY A 87 -11.10 21.74 -12.60
CA GLY A 87 -12.04 22.77 -13.03
C GLY A 87 -11.74 23.17 -14.48
N HIS A 88 -12.78 23.14 -15.31
CA HIS A 88 -12.73 23.49 -16.72
C HIS A 88 -13.52 24.77 -16.95
N TYR A 89 -12.82 25.84 -17.37
CA TYR A 89 -13.40 27.14 -17.68
C TYR A 89 -13.23 27.43 -19.16
N ASP A 90 -14.28 27.99 -19.78
CA ASP A 90 -14.32 28.32 -21.20
C ASP A 90 -13.79 27.18 -22.11
N PRO A 91 -14.35 25.96 -22.01
CA PRO A 91 -13.93 24.86 -22.87
C PRO A 91 -14.05 25.27 -24.34
N ASN A 92 -13.07 24.87 -25.16
CA ASN A 92 -12.91 25.35 -26.54
C ASN A 92 -12.81 26.88 -26.68
N PHE A 93 -12.14 27.57 -25.75
CA PHE A 93 -12.03 29.03 -25.73
C PHE A 93 -13.38 29.75 -25.69
N GLY A 94 -14.42 29.10 -25.11
CA GLY A 94 -15.78 29.63 -25.05
C GLY A 94 -16.61 29.44 -26.33
N ILE A 95 -16.05 28.81 -27.38
CA ILE A 95 -16.76 28.55 -28.63
C ILE A 95 -17.78 27.43 -28.43
N GLY A 96 -19.04 27.69 -28.78
CA GLY A 96 -20.15 26.73 -28.66
C GLY A 96 -20.92 26.81 -27.33
N GLY A 97 -20.59 27.76 -26.45
CA GLY A 97 -21.43 28.12 -25.30
C GLY A 97 -21.51 27.07 -24.18
N LYS A 98 -20.61 26.08 -24.15
CA LYS A 98 -20.49 25.18 -22.99
C LYS A 98 -20.00 25.99 -21.79
N GLY A 99 -20.77 25.97 -20.70
CA GLY A 99 -20.39 26.60 -19.43
C GLY A 99 -19.21 25.90 -18.75
N SER A 100 -18.71 26.52 -17.69
CA SER A 100 -17.67 25.92 -16.84
C SER A 100 -18.20 24.68 -16.13
N ASP A 101 -17.33 23.69 -15.93
CA ASP A 101 -17.63 22.49 -15.17
C ASP A 101 -16.49 22.15 -14.22
N SER A 102 -16.78 21.51 -13.11
CA SER A 102 -15.76 21.01 -12.19
C SER A 102 -16.14 19.66 -11.61
N TYR A 103 -15.13 18.84 -11.38
CA TYR A 103 -15.32 17.49 -10.90
C TYR A 103 -14.18 17.05 -9.99
N LEU A 104 -14.52 16.16 -9.05
CA LEU A 104 -13.57 15.45 -8.20
C LEU A 104 -13.39 14.04 -8.76
N LEU A 105 -12.19 13.73 -9.21
CA LEU A 105 -11.78 12.40 -9.63
C LEU A 105 -11.17 11.64 -8.45
N GLN A 106 -11.45 10.35 -8.39
CA GLN A 106 -10.83 9.42 -7.47
C GLN A 106 -10.26 8.24 -8.25
N ARG A 107 -9.04 7.83 -7.90
CA ARG A 107 -8.44 6.59 -8.37
C ARG A 107 -7.97 5.78 -7.17
N VAL A 108 -8.37 4.51 -7.15
CA VAL A 108 -7.95 3.53 -6.14
C VAL A 108 -7.16 2.45 -6.84
N THR A 109 -5.94 2.24 -6.39
CA THR A 109 -5.12 1.09 -6.78
C THR A 109 -4.99 0.18 -5.57
N LEU A 110 -5.22 -1.11 -5.76
CA LEU A 110 -4.97 -2.15 -4.76
C LEU A 110 -3.95 -3.13 -5.33
N LEU A 111 -3.08 -3.64 -4.47
CA LEU A 111 -2.07 -4.60 -4.87
C LEU A 111 -1.91 -5.72 -3.85
N THR A 112 -1.41 -6.84 -4.33
CA THR A 112 -0.99 -7.98 -3.51
C THR A 112 0.28 -8.56 -4.11
N ASP A 113 1.24 -8.88 -3.26
CA ASP A 113 2.49 -9.52 -3.62
C ASP A 113 2.73 -10.71 -2.69
N VAL A 114 2.93 -11.89 -3.25
CA VAL A 114 3.05 -13.15 -2.51
C VAL A 114 4.40 -13.77 -2.81
N HIS A 115 5.21 -13.94 -1.76
CA HIS A 115 6.51 -14.60 -1.80
C HIS A 115 6.37 -16.00 -1.23
N LEU A 116 6.80 -17.01 -1.99
CA LEU A 116 6.78 -18.42 -1.61
C LEU A 116 8.23 -18.92 -1.55
N GLY A 117 8.94 -18.51 -0.49
CA GLY A 117 10.35 -18.80 -0.29
C GLY A 117 11.23 -17.97 -1.24
N ASP A 118 12.36 -18.53 -1.64
CA ASP A 118 13.36 -17.87 -2.50
C ASP A 118 13.10 -18.05 -4.01
N ARG A 119 12.08 -18.82 -4.41
CA ARG A 119 11.92 -19.28 -5.80
C ARG A 119 10.77 -18.68 -6.57
N LEU A 120 9.67 -18.36 -5.89
CA LEU A 120 8.41 -18.00 -6.53
C LEU A 120 7.84 -16.74 -5.91
N ARG A 121 7.44 -15.81 -6.77
CA ARG A 121 6.78 -14.56 -6.41
C ARG A 121 5.62 -14.29 -7.35
N PHE A 122 4.47 -13.89 -6.82
CA PHE A 122 3.29 -13.48 -7.57
C PHE A 122 2.88 -12.07 -7.19
N PHE A 123 2.97 -11.14 -8.13
CA PHE A 123 2.53 -9.76 -7.96
C PHE A 123 1.24 -9.52 -8.76
N THR A 124 0.24 -8.90 -8.14
CA THR A 124 -1.02 -8.51 -8.78
C THR A 124 -1.40 -7.09 -8.38
N GLU A 125 -1.85 -6.29 -9.34
CA GLU A 125 -2.34 -4.93 -9.13
C GLU A 125 -3.68 -4.75 -9.86
N GLY A 126 -4.64 -4.11 -9.19
CA GLY A 126 -5.94 -3.75 -9.72
C GLY A 126 -6.19 -2.26 -9.52
N ILE A 127 -6.69 -1.59 -10.56
CA ILE A 127 -6.94 -0.14 -10.55
C ILE A 127 -8.42 0.11 -10.84
N SER A 128 -9.03 0.95 -10.02
CA SER A 128 -10.36 1.52 -10.22
C SER A 128 -10.23 3.03 -10.39
N GLY A 129 -10.93 3.60 -11.36
CA GLY A 129 -10.96 5.03 -11.61
C GLY A 129 -12.21 5.44 -12.36
#